data_AF-A0A9D9MD17-F1
#
_entry.id   AF-A0A9D9MD17-F1
#
_cell.length_a   1.000
_cell.length_b   1.000
_cell.length_c   1.000
_cell.angle_alpha   90.00
_cell.angle_beta   90.00
_cell.angle_gamma   90.00
#
_symmetry.space_group_name_H-M   'P 1'
#
loop_
_entity.id
_entity.type
_entity.pdbx_description
1 polymer ?
#
loop_
_entity_poly.entity_id
_entity_poly.type
_entity_poly.pdbx_seq_one_letter_code
_entity_poly.pdbx_strand_id
1 'polypeptide(L)'
;MNLDKSSAYNNIVVMGLGGVGGYFGGMFALNITTNWRDKRDLTFIARGAHLEAIKANGLTLKLWKQDPVVCIPKMVTDSVLKLPYINFLLLAVKNYDLEDAV
;
A
#
# COMPACT_ATOMS: atom_id res chain seq x y z
N MET A 1 19.03 23.39 12.08
CA MET A 1 18.97 22.05 11.49
C MET A 1 17.68 21.98 10.69
N ASN A 2 17.77 22.23 9.37
CA ASN A 2 16.62 22.19 8.48
C ASN A 2 16.26 20.72 8.23
N LEU A 3 15.27 20.22 8.95
CA LEU A 3 14.54 19.05 8.49
C LEU A 3 13.76 19.51 7.26
N ASP A 4 14.25 19.16 6.09
CA ASP A 4 13.41 19.14 4.89
C ASP A 4 12.13 18.38 5.26
N LYS A 5 11.01 19.10 5.41
CA LYS A 5 9.72 18.51 5.77
C LYS A 5 9.23 17.51 4.70
N SER A 6 9.81 17.50 3.49
CA SER A 6 9.54 16.48 2.47
C SER A 6 9.99 15.09 2.93
N SER A 7 11.00 15.00 3.81
CA SER A 7 11.51 13.75 4.37
C SER A 7 10.74 13.21 5.59
N ALA A 8 9.74 13.94 6.09
CA ALA A 8 9.03 13.58 7.33
C ALA A 8 7.86 12.59 7.11
N TYR A 9 7.40 12.41 5.87
CA TYR A 9 6.21 11.62 5.56
C TYR A 9 6.46 10.59 4.47
N ASN A 10 7.37 9.66 4.76
CA ASN A 10 7.84 8.71 3.76
C ASN A 10 7.09 7.39 3.78
N ASN A 11 6.40 6.99 4.85
CA ASN A 11 5.79 5.66 4.92
C ASN A 11 4.26 5.70 4.82
N ILE A 12 3.74 5.27 3.67
CA ILE A 12 2.31 5.07 3.41
C ILE A 12 1.99 3.59 3.57
N VAL A 13 0.98 3.29 4.36
CA VAL A 13 0.47 1.94 4.58
C VAL A 13 -0.96 1.86 4.06
N VAL A 14 -1.28 0.78 3.34
CA VAL A 14 -2.64 0.46 2.93
C VAL A 14 -3.05 -0.85 3.58
N MET A 15 -4.07 -0.81 4.43
CA MET A 15 -4.62 -1.99 5.09
C MET A 15 -5.99 -2.34 4.50
N GLY A 16 -6.09 -3.56 3.99
CA GLY A 16 -7.29 -4.02 3.29
C GLY A 16 -7.19 -3.73 1.78
N LEU A 17 -6.83 -4.75 1.01
CA LEU A 17 -6.61 -4.65 -0.44
C LEU A 17 -7.81 -5.18 -1.24
N GLY A 18 -9.01 -4.84 -0.79
CA GLY A 18 -10.24 -5.04 -1.56
C GLY A 18 -10.36 -4.05 -2.72
N GLY A 19 -11.57 -3.80 -3.21
CA GLY A 19 -11.77 -2.85 -4.32
C GLY A 19 -11.23 -1.44 -4.06
N VAL A 20 -11.50 -0.89 -2.88
CA VAL A 20 -11.07 0.48 -2.50
C VAL A 20 -9.56 0.53 -2.24
N GLY A 21 -9.08 -0.23 -1.24
CA GLY A 21 -7.65 -0.17 -0.88
C GLY A 21 -6.73 -0.74 -1.95
N GLY A 22 -7.17 -1.75 -2.72
CA GLY A 22 -6.42 -2.24 -3.87
C GLY A 22 -6.30 -1.20 -4.98
N TYR A 23 -7.38 -0.48 -5.31
CA TYR A 23 -7.34 0.59 -6.31
C TYR A 23 -6.41 1.73 -5.87
N PHE A 24 -6.64 2.32 -4.70
CA PHE A 24 -5.81 3.44 -4.22
C PHE A 24 -4.37 3.01 -3.92
N GLY A 25 -4.16 1.83 -3.35
CA GLY A 25 -2.83 1.26 -3.15
C GLY A 25 -2.08 1.05 -4.46
N GLY A 26 -2.76 0.54 -5.49
CA GLY A 26 -2.19 0.44 -6.83
C GLY A 26 -1.85 1.81 -7.43
N MET A 27 -2.73 2.80 -7.28
CA MET A 27 -2.47 4.17 -7.75
C MET A 27 -1.28 4.82 -7.02
N PHE A 28 -1.13 4.59 -5.71
CA PHE A 28 0.04 5.05 -4.97
C PHE A 28 1.32 4.40 -5.48
N ALA A 29 1.30 3.07 -5.68
CA ALA A 29 2.44 2.34 -6.23
C ALA A 29 2.82 2.87 -7.62
N LEU A 30 1.82 3.08 -8.50
CA LEU A 30 2.04 3.65 -9.83
C LEU A 30 2.63 5.06 -9.77
N ASN A 31 2.16 5.92 -8.87
CA ASN A 31 2.71 7.26 -8.72
C ASN A 31 4.16 7.23 -8.23
N ILE A 32 4.46 6.41 -7.21
CA ILE A 32 5.80 6.27 -6.65
C ILE A 32 6.79 5.75 -7.71
N THR A 33 6.37 4.78 -8.53
CA THR A 33 7.26 4.21 -9.56
C THR A 33 7.47 5.13 -10.76
N THR A 34 6.47 5.94 -11.13
CA THR A 34 6.55 6.83 -12.30
C THR A 34 7.12 8.21 -11.97
N ASN A 35 7.04 8.65 -10.71
CA ASN A 35 7.63 9.90 -10.24
C ASN A 35 8.95 9.63 -9.52
N TRP A 36 10.07 9.75 -10.24
CA TRP A 36 11.42 9.50 -9.70
C TRP A 36 11.84 10.37 -8.50
N ARG A 37 11.15 11.50 -8.27
CA ARG A 37 11.36 12.35 -7.08
C ARG A 37 10.58 11.88 -5.87
N ASP A 38 9.58 11.02 -6.06
CA ASP A 38 8.85 10.40 -4.98
C ASP A 38 9.74 9.35 -4.31
N LYS A 39 10.05 9.59 -3.04
CA LYS A 39 10.90 8.73 -2.21
C LYS A 39 10.07 7.98 -1.16
N ARG A 40 8.74 8.00 -1.29
CA ARG A 40 7.85 7.37 -0.31
C ARG A 40 7.91 5.85 -0.45
N ASP A 41 7.96 5.21 0.70
CA ASP A 41 7.77 3.79 0.89
C ASP A 41 6.27 3.48 0.94
N LEU A 42 5.89 2.40 0.26
CA LEU A 42 4.53 1.88 0.28
C LEU A 42 4.52 0.48 0.87
N THR A 43 3.69 0.27 1.88
CA THR A 43 3.47 -1.04 2.48
C THR A 43 2.01 -1.47 2.35
N PHE A 44 1.81 -2.72 1.95
CA PHE A 44 0.51 -3.34 1.85
C PHE A 44 0.27 -4.30 3.01
N ILE A 45 -0.89 -4.19 3.66
CA ILE A 45 -1.35 -5.12 4.68
C ILE A 45 -2.53 -5.91 4.14
N ALA A 46 -2.32 -7.22 4.01
CA ALA A 46 -3.29 -8.20 3.53
C ALA A 46 -3.17 -9.50 4.34
N ARG A 47 -4.18 -10.37 4.25
CA ARG A 47 -4.23 -11.65 4.98
C ARG A 47 -4.50 -12.82 4.03
N GLY A 48 -4.14 -14.02 4.48
CA GLY A 48 -4.46 -15.29 3.81
C GLY A 48 -3.97 -15.37 2.37
N ALA A 49 -4.78 -15.97 1.49
CA ALA A 49 -4.44 -16.18 0.08
C ALA A 49 -4.10 -14.88 -0.68
N HIS A 50 -4.69 -13.75 -0.29
CA HIS A 50 -4.43 -12.49 -0.96
C HIS A 50 -3.04 -11.93 -0.63
N LEU A 51 -2.59 -12.07 0.61
CA LEU A 51 -1.22 -11.74 1.02
C LEU A 51 -0.19 -12.51 0.19
N GLU A 52 -0.36 -13.83 0.12
CA GLU A 52 0.57 -14.71 -0.59
C GLU A 52 0.58 -14.43 -2.10
N ALA A 53 -0.60 -14.17 -2.69
CA ALA A 53 -0.69 -13.80 -4.10
C ALA A 53 0.05 -12.49 -4.41
N ILE A 54 -0.05 -11.48 -3.55
CA ILE A 54 0.61 -10.18 -3.75
C ILE A 54 2.12 -10.29 -3.48
N LYS A 55 2.56 -11.06 -2.48
CA LYS A 55 3.99 -11.32 -2.28
C LYS A 55 4.63 -11.97 -3.51
N ALA A 56 3.91 -12.92 -4.13
CA ALA A 56 4.43 -13.66 -5.28
C ALA A 56 4.40 -12.84 -6.58
N ASN A 57 3.33 -12.06 -6.82
CA ASN A 57 3.06 -11.48 -8.13
C ASN A 57 2.91 -9.96 -8.14
N GLY A 58 2.97 -9.30 -6.98
CA GLY A 58 2.53 -7.92 -6.83
C GLY A 58 1.01 -7.76 -6.86
N LEU A 59 0.57 -6.50 -6.78
CA LEU A 59 -0.84 -6.15 -6.92
C LEU A 59 -1.13 -5.75 -8.37
N THR A 60 -2.00 -6.49 -9.05
CA THR A 60 -2.43 -6.12 -10.40
C THR A 60 -3.51 -5.05 -10.36
N LEU A 61 -3.15 -3.82 -10.74
CA LEU A 61 -4.07 -2.71 -10.92
C LEU A 61 -4.69 -2.75 -12.31
N LYS A 62 -6.02 -2.87 -12.38
CA LYS A 62 -6.78 -2.76 -13.63
C LYS A 62 -7.39 -1.37 -13.75
N LEU A 63 -7.06 -0.67 -14.82
CA LEU A 63 -7.59 0.64 -15.15
C LEU A 63 -8.54 0.54 -16.35
N TRP A 64 -9.57 1.39 -16.37
CA TRP A 64 -10.53 1.38 -17.46
C TRP A 64 -9.83 1.73 -18.79
N LYS A 65 -9.98 0.85 -19.79
CA LYS A 65 -9.40 0.99 -21.14
C LYS A 65 -7.87 1.16 -21.16
N GLN A 66 -7.16 0.60 -20.18
CA GLN A 66 -5.70 0.58 -20.15
C GLN A 66 -5.22 -0.83 -19.81
N ASP A 67 -3.97 -1.13 -20.18
CA ASP A 67 -3.36 -2.40 -19.82
C ASP A 67 -3.19 -2.50 -18.29
N PRO A 68 -3.36 -3.72 -17.72
CA PRO A 68 -3.12 -3.94 -16.30
C PRO A 68 -1.67 -3.61 -15.93
N VAL A 69 -1.50 -2.93 -14.80
CA VAL A 69 -0.18 -2.62 -14.25
C VAL A 69 0.09 -3.51 -13.06
N VAL A 70 1.27 -4.12 -13.00
CA VAL A 70 1.73 -4.84 -11.81
C VAL A 70 2.43 -3.85 -10.87
N CYS A 71 1.81 -3.63 -9.71
CA CYS A 71 2.29 -2.74 -8.68
C CYS A 71 3.10 -3.53 -7.64
N ILE A 72 4.38 -3.19 -7.49
CA ILE A 72 5.28 -3.78 -6.49
C ILE A 72 5.48 -2.79 -5.34
N PRO A 73 4.89 -3.03 -4.14
CA PRO A 73 5.16 -2.22 -2.96
C PRO A 73 6.55 -2.54 -2.40
N LYS A 74 7.04 -1.70 -1.49
CA LYS A 74 8.28 -1.98 -0.76
C LYS A 74 8.14 -3.19 0.17
N MET A 75 6.96 -3.35 0.76
CA MET A 75 6.67 -4.44 1.70
C MET A 75 5.22 -4.90 1.57
N VAL A 76 5.00 -6.19 1.81
CA VAL A 76 3.67 -6.79 1.98
C VAL A 76 3.69 -7.64 3.25
N THR A 77 2.76 -7.39 4.16
CA THR A 77 2.72 -8.05 5.47
C THR A 77 1.27 -8.31 5.91
N ASP A 78 1.08 -9.09 6.97
CA ASP A 78 -0.22 -9.35 7.62
C ASP A 78 -0.47 -8.48 8.85
N SER A 79 0.54 -7.73 9.31
CA SER A 79 0.47 -7.04 10.60
C SER A 79 1.23 -5.73 10.58
N VAL A 80 0.59 -4.70 11.17
CA VAL A 80 1.21 -3.39 11.45
C VAL A 80 2.37 -3.49 12.44
N LEU A 81 2.40 -4.52 13.29
CA LEU A 81 3.45 -4.69 14.31
C LEU A 81 4.82 -5.00 13.70
N LYS A 82 4.86 -5.40 12.43
CA LYS A 82 6.09 -5.64 11.67
C LYS A 82 6.65 -4.35 11.05
N LEU A 83 5.95 -3.22 11.19
CA LEU A 83 6.32 -1.94 10.58
C LEU A 83 7.11 -1.08 11.59
N PRO A 84 8.21 -0.44 11.17
CA PRO A 84 9.02 0.37 12.07
C PRO A 84 8.33 1.67 12.50
N TYR A 85 7.54 2.27 11.61
CA TYR A 85 6.73 3.47 11.84
C TYR A 85 5.68 3.60 10.73
N ILE A 86 4.61 4.36 10.98
CA ILE A 86 3.55 4.64 10.01
C ILE A 86 3.33 6.15 9.98
N ASN A 87 3.46 6.79 8.81
CA ASN A 87 3.09 8.21 8.67
C ASN A 87 1.64 8.36 8.23
N PHE A 88 1.20 7.53 7.29
CA PHE A 88 -0.18 7.49 6.81
C PHE A 88 -0.68 6.06 6.73
N LEU A 89 -1.88 5.81 7.23
CA LEU A 89 -2.59 4.54 7.10
C LEU A 89 -3.91 4.77 6.34
N LEU A 90 -4.03 4.18 5.16
CA LEU A 90 -5.32 4.00 4.51
C LEU A 90 -5.95 2.70 5.01
N LEU A 91 -6.90 2.83 5.94
CA LEU A 91 -7.71 1.72 6.44
C LEU A 91 -8.90 1.50 5.51
N ALA A 92 -8.89 0.41 4.75
CA ALA A 92 -9.87 0.08 3.72
C ALA A 92 -10.35 -1.39 3.81
N VAL A 93 -10.45 -1.90 5.03
CA VAL A 93 -11.10 -3.19 5.33
C VAL A 93 -12.63 -3.06 5.24
N LYS A 94 -13.34 -4.18 5.14
CA LYS A 94 -14.80 -4.16 5.21
C LYS A 94 -15.24 -3.93 6.65
N ASN A 95 -16.43 -3.37 6.86
CA ASN A 95 -16.90 -2.96 8.20
C ASN A 95 -16.87 -4.11 9.23
N TYR A 96 -17.16 -5.34 8.81
CA TYR A 96 -17.14 -6.51 9.69
C TYR A 96 -15.73 -6.95 10.11
N ASP A 97 -14.69 -6.52 9.40
CA ASP A 97 -13.28 -6.77 9.76
C ASP A 97 -12.68 -5.59 10.55
N LEU A 98 -13.45 -4.51 10.80
CA LEU A 98 -12.92 -3.27 11.34
C LEU A 98 -12.43 -3.41 12.78
N GLU A 99 -13.20 -4.11 13.64
CA GLU A 99 -12.84 -4.33 15.04
C GLU A 99 -11.52 -5.11 15.19
N ASP A 100 -11.30 -6.11 14.34
CA ASP A 100 -10.03 -6.88 14.32
C ASP A 100 -8.84 -6.07 13.78
N ALA A 101 -9.10 -4.95 13.10
CA ALA A 101 -8.11 -4.15 12.40
C ALA A 101 -7.58 -2.96 13.21
N VAL A 102 -8.28 -2.54 14.28
CA VAL A 102 -7.97 -1.33 15.07
C VAL A 102 -7.54 -1.63 16.50
#